data_AF-A0A354CJP4-F1
#
_entry.id   AF-A0A354CJP4-F1
#
_cell.length_a   1.000
_cell.length_b   1.000
_cell.length_c   1.000
_cell.angle_alpha   90.00
_cell.angle_beta   90.00
_cell.angle_gamma   90.00
#
_symmetry.space_group_name_H-M   'P 1'
#
loop_
_entity.id
_entity.type
_entity.pdbx_description
1 polymer ?
#
loop_
_entity_poly.entity_id
_entity_poly.type
_entity_poly.pdbx_seq_one_letter_code
_entity_poly.pdbx_strand_id
1 'polypeptide(L)' 'QVVLTNRQCIFARDCGDEKVLVAVNADSQPFYADFNAGTDKATDLISGQECCIAGGFELPPYSAYYWRVN' A
#
# COMPACT_ATOMS: atom_id res chain seq x y z
N GLN A 1 20.96 -12.80 -6.80
CA GLN A 1 20.89 -11.79 -5.72
C GLN A 1 20.00 -10.67 -6.20
N VAL A 2 18.86 -10.42 -5.56
CA VAL A 2 17.95 -9.33 -5.92
C VAL A 2 18.16 -8.24 -4.87
N VAL A 3 19.05 -7.30 -5.16
CA VAL A 3 19.20 -6.09 -4.33
C VAL A 3 18.10 -5.13 -4.76
N LEU A 4 17.18 -4.82 -3.84
CA LEU A 4 16.23 -3.73 -4.03
C LEU A 4 16.85 -2.47 -3.41
N THR A 5 17.17 -1.47 -4.22
CA THR A 5 17.68 -0.17 -3.76
C THR A 5 16.57 0.83 -3.46
N ASN A 6 15.35 0.55 -3.92
CA ASN A 6 14.18 1.38 -3.67
C ASN A 6 13.70 1.16 -2.24
N ARG A 7 13.64 2.24 -1.46
CA ARG A 7 13.25 2.20 -0.05
C ARG A 7 11.74 2.05 0.14
N GLN A 8 10.97 2.26 -0.91
CA GLN A 8 9.54 2.00 -0.96
C GLN A 8 9.22 1.02 -2.08
N CYS A 9 8.30 0.10 -1.81
CA CYS A 9 7.83 -0.90 -2.75
C CYS A 9 6.31 -0.96 -2.67
N ILE A 10 5.65 -0.64 -3.79
CA ILE A 10 4.20 -0.59 -3.90
C ILE A 10 3.80 -1.38 -5.14
N PHE A 11 2.93 -2.36 -4.97
CA PHE A 11 2.47 -3.23 -6.07
C PHE A 11 1.09 -3.81 -5.79
N ALA A 12 0.37 -4.14 -6.85
CA ALA A 12 -0.92 -4.83 -6.76
C ALA A 12 -0.76 -6.34 -6.89
N ARG A 13 -1.67 -7.08 -6.26
CA ARG A 13 -1.86 -8.51 -6.41
C ARG A 13 -3.33 -8.75 -6.76
N ASP A 14 -3.56 -9.34 -7.93
CA ASP A 14 -4.90 -9.63 -8.44
C ASP A 14 -5.19 -11.14 -8.36
N CYS A 15 -6.41 -11.50 -7.96
CA CYS A 15 -6.89 -12.87 -7.92
C CYS A 15 -8.41 -12.91 -8.19
N GLY A 16 -8.79 -13.28 -9.41
CA GLY A 16 -10.19 -13.20 -9.84
C GLY A 16 -10.66 -11.74 -9.82
N ASP A 17 -11.75 -11.48 -9.11
CA ASP A 17 -12.33 -10.14 -8.96
C ASP A 17 -11.76 -9.36 -7.75
N GLU A 18 -10.87 -9.97 -6.95
CA GLU A 18 -10.22 -9.30 -5.83
C GLU A 18 -8.87 -8.71 -6.22
N LYS A 19 -8.59 -7.50 -5.71
CA LYS A 19 -7.32 -6.81 -5.83
C LYS A 19 -6.82 -6.39 -4.46
N VAL A 20 -5.55 -6.67 -4.18
CA VAL A 20 -4.85 -6.25 -2.96
C VAL A 20 -3.68 -5.36 -3.34
N LEU A 21 -3.68 -4.14 -2.82
CA LEU A 21 -2.58 -3.21 -2.91
C LEU A 21 -1.64 -3.43 -1.71
N VAL A 22 -0.38 -3.76 -2.01
CA VAL A 22 0.66 -3.93 -1.00
C VAL A 22 1.56 -2.70 -1.05
N ALA A 23 1.74 -2.04 0.09
CA ALA A 23 2.58 -0.86 0.23
C ALA A 23 3.57 -1.07 1.38
N VAL A 24 4.87 -0.98 1.08
CA VAL A 24 5.95 -1.14 2.06
C VAL A 24 6.85 0.07 2.01
N ASN A 25 7.06 0.71 3.16
CA ASN A 25 8.10 1.71 3.37
C ASN A 25 9.20 1.12 4.26
N ALA A 26 10.32 0.76 3.66
CA ALA A 26 11.50 0.25 4.34
C ALA A 26 12.48 1.35 4.76
N ASP A 27 12.14 2.63 4.55
CA ASP A 27 12.94 3.78 5.00
C ASP A 27 12.59 4.21 6.43
N SER A 28 13.51 4.95 7.05
CA SER A 28 13.29 5.62 8.33
C SER A 28 12.54 6.95 8.20
N GLN A 29 12.21 7.37 6.97
CA GLN A 29 11.52 8.62 6.67
C GLN A 29 10.09 8.31 6.18
N PRO A 30 9.11 9.18 6.49
CA PRO A 30 7.78 9.05 5.91
C PRO A 30 7.83 9.23 4.38
N PHE A 31 6.92 8.58 3.68
CA PHE A 31 6.83 8.66 2.22
C PHE A 31 5.38 8.84 1.78
N TYR A 32 5.13 9.90 1.00
CA TYR A 32 3.83 10.10 0.39
C TYR A 32 3.74 9.35 -0.94
N ALA A 33 2.81 8.41 -1.01
CA ALA A 33 2.56 7.62 -2.20
C ALA A 33 1.22 8.00 -2.83
N ASP A 34 1.24 8.35 -4.13
CA ASP A 34 0.03 8.40 -4.95
C ASP A 34 -0.11 7.06 -5.69
N PHE A 35 -1.13 6.29 -5.32
CA PHE A 35 -1.30 4.92 -5.77
C PHE A 35 -2.04 4.80 -7.10
N ASN A 36 -2.71 5.88 -7.56
CA ASN A 36 -3.68 5.83 -8.66
C ASN A 36 -4.58 4.57 -8.58
N ALA A 37 -5.05 4.25 -7.36
CA ALA A 37 -5.66 2.95 -7.04
C ALA A 37 -7.03 2.73 -7.69
N GLY A 38 -7.59 3.75 -8.37
CA GLY A 38 -8.91 3.70 -9.00
C GLY A 38 -10.07 3.65 -8.02
N THR A 39 -9.79 3.69 -6.71
CA THR A 39 -10.78 3.72 -5.62
C THR A 39 -10.22 4.52 -4.44
N ASP A 40 -11.14 5.09 -3.67
CA ASP A 40 -10.83 5.93 -2.51
C ASP A 40 -10.85 5.13 -1.19
N LYS A 41 -11.39 3.91 -1.23
CA LYS A 41 -11.64 3.08 -0.05
C LYS A 41 -10.95 1.74 -0.16
N ALA A 42 -10.35 1.32 0.94
CA ALA A 42 -9.81 -0.01 1.06
C ALA A 42 -9.99 -0.56 2.47
N THR A 43 -9.87 -1.87 2.60
CA THR A 43 -9.81 -2.56 3.89
C THR A 43 -8.39 -3.00 4.15
N ASP A 44 -7.80 -2.55 5.27
CA ASP A 44 -6.52 -3.09 5.74
C ASP A 44 -6.72 -4.51 6.26
N LEU A 45 -6.08 -5.47 5.58
CA LEU A 45 -6.18 -6.89 5.89
C LEU A 45 -5.40 -7.28 7.15
N ILE A 46 -4.47 -6.44 7.63
CA ILE A 46 -3.76 -6.69 8.89
C ILE A 46 -4.66 -6.34 10.08
N SER A 47 -5.22 -5.13 10.11
CA SER A 47 -6.04 -4.66 11.24
C SER A 47 -7.53 -5.00 11.11
N GLY A 48 -8.01 -5.26 9.90
CA GLY A 48 -9.43 -5.41 9.57
C GLY A 48 -10.19 -4.08 9.47
N GLN A 49 -9.50 -2.93 9.60
CA GLN A 49 -10.14 -1.62 9.56
C GLN A 49 -10.29 -1.09 8.13
N GLU A 50 -11.34 -0.31 7.89
CA GLU A 50 -11.46 0.47 6.66
C GLU A 50 -10.52 1.69 6.71
N CYS A 51 -9.87 1.98 5.58
CA CYS A 51 -9.02 3.14 5.41
C CYS A 51 -9.34 3.87 4.11
N CYS A 52 -9.17 5.18 4.13
CA CYS A 52 -9.22 6.02 2.95
C CYS A 52 -7.82 6.11 2.32
N ILE A 53 -7.71 5.80 1.04
CA ILE A 53 -6.46 5.93 0.26
C ILE A 53 -6.60 6.97 -0.87
N ALA A 54 -7.69 7.76 -0.83
CA ALA A 54 -8.01 8.78 -1.82
C ALA A 54 -6.88 9.81 -1.97
N GLY A 55 -6.43 10.03 -3.20
CA GLY A 55 -5.42 11.05 -3.52
C GLY A 55 -4.00 10.73 -3.04
N GLY A 56 -3.79 9.58 -2.38
CA GLY A 56 -2.51 9.15 -1.85
C GLY A 56 -2.54 8.93 -0.34
N PHE A 57 -1.47 8.34 0.19
CA PHE A 57 -1.33 8.00 1.61
C PHE A 57 0.11 8.24 2.06
N GLU A 58 0.27 8.82 3.25
CA GLU A 58 1.58 8.94 3.88
C GLU A 58 1.92 7.64 4.60
N LEU A 59 2.88 6.90 4.06
CA LEU A 59 3.42 5.70 4.67
C LEU A 59 4.38 6.10 5.80
N PRO A 60 4.10 5.73 7.07
CA PRO A 60 5.03 5.98 8.16
C PRO A 60 6.39 5.28 7.93
N PRO A 61 7.47 5.70 8.62
CA PRO A 61 8.71 4.96 8.66
C PRO A 61 8.50 3.49 9.03
N TYR A 62 9.19 2.58 8.34
CA TYR A 62 9.16 1.13 8.61
C TYR A 62 7.74 0.54 8.69
N SER A 63 6.88 0.91 7.74
CA SER A 63 5.47 0.48 7.70
C SER A 63 5.20 -0.48 6.53
N ALA A 64 4.17 -1.31 6.70
CA ALA A 64 3.65 -2.18 5.66
C ALA A 64 2.12 -2.27 5.77
N TYR A 65 1.44 -2.21 4.64
CA TYR A 65 -0.01 -2.30 4.55
C TYR A 65 -0.43 -3.28 3.45
N TYR A 66 -1.53 -3.97 3.69
CA TYR A 66 -2.18 -4.87 2.73
C TYR A 66 -3.62 -4.44 2.59
N TRP A 67 -3.90 -3.63 1.58
CA TRP A 67 -5.20 -3.03 1.38
C TRP A 67 -5.98 -3.80 0.32
N ARG A 68 -7.07 -4.45 0.69
CA ARG A 68 -8.04 -4.90 -0.30
C ARG A 68 -8.82 -3.70 -0.80
N VAL A 69 -8.69 -3.41 -2.08
CA VAL A 69 -9.39 -2.30 -2.73
C VAL A 69 -10.78 -2.76 -3.15
N ASN A 70 -11.79 -1.93 -2.88
CA ASN A 70 -13.20 -2.19 -3.19
C ASN A 70 -13.67 -1.33 -4.37
#